data_AF-A0A831QJM4-F1
#
_entry.id   AF-A0A831QJM4-F1
#
_cell.length_a   1.000
_cell.length_b   1.000
_cell.length_c   1.000
_cell.angle_alpha   90.00
_cell.angle_beta   90.00
_cell.angle_gamma   90.00
#
_symmetry.space_group_name_H-M   'P 1'
#
loop_
_entity.id
_entity.type
_entity.pdbx_description
1 polymer ?
#
loop_
_entity_poly.entity_id
_entity_poly.type
_entity_poly.pdbx_seq_one_letter_code
_entity_poly.pdbx_strand_id
1 'polypeptide(L)'
;MSKNLGIRAGIIALVVVVALIYLTPSLTKKLPPWWSNVLPKDKIHLGLDLQGGIHLNLEVEADKAVESNLERVVEVLKHDLRKSKIRYLDLKRLGNEGISVKLMRDEDVNGLQEMLRANYPDFDPGTPSYEDGKPVFQVMFLKKARDRIMRMAVD
;
A
#
# COMPACT_ATOMS: atom_id res chain seq x y z
N MET A 1 69.61 -1.18 -10.32
CA MET A 1 68.50 -0.61 -9.51
C MET A 1 67.15 -1.34 -9.69
N SER A 2 67.11 -2.66 -9.96
CA SER A 2 65.84 -3.37 -10.30
C SER A 2 65.30 -4.33 -9.22
N LYS A 3 66.06 -4.62 -8.14
CA LYS A 3 65.66 -5.58 -7.10
C LYS A 3 64.40 -5.19 -6.32
N ASN A 4 64.03 -3.91 -6.31
CA ASN A 4 62.86 -3.41 -5.58
C ASN A 4 61.55 -3.48 -6.39
N LEU A 5 61.63 -3.66 -7.72
CA LEU A 5 60.45 -3.66 -8.58
C LEU A 5 59.70 -5.00 -8.52
N GLY A 6 60.45 -6.12 -8.50
CA GLY A 6 59.86 -7.46 -8.38
C GLY A 6 59.14 -7.68 -7.05
N ILE A 7 59.72 -7.19 -5.94
CA ILE A 7 59.09 -7.27 -4.62
C ILE A 7 57.80 -6.44 -4.57
N ARG A 8 57.82 -5.22 -5.12
CA ARG A 8 56.62 -4.38 -5.23
C ARG A 8 55.53 -5.03 -6.07
N ALA A 9 55.89 -5.61 -7.22
CA ALA A 9 54.94 -6.33 -8.07
C ALA A 9 54.34 -7.55 -7.34
N GLY A 10 55.16 -8.30 -6.59
CA GLY A 10 54.70 -9.42 -5.77
C GLY A 10 53.72 -9.00 -4.69
N ILE A 11 54.00 -7.90 -3.98
CA ILE A 11 53.10 -7.34 -2.96
C ILE A 11 51.77 -6.89 -3.61
N ILE A 12 51.83 -6.20 -4.75
CA ILE A 12 50.62 -5.76 -5.46
C ILE A 12 49.76 -6.95 -5.88
N ALA A 13 50.38 -7.98 -6.47
CA ALA A 13 49.67 -9.19 -6.87
C ALA A 13 49.01 -9.89 -5.67
N LEU A 14 49.68 -9.98 -4.53
CA LEU A 14 49.13 -10.53 -3.30
C LEU A 14 47.90 -9.74 -2.83
N VAL A 15 48.00 -8.41 -2.78
CA VAL A 15 46.89 -7.53 -2.34
C VAL A 15 45.68 -7.69 -3.27
N VAL A 16 45.90 -7.75 -4.59
CA VAL A 16 44.82 -7.98 -5.56
C VAL A 16 44.13 -9.33 -5.33
N VAL A 17 44.90 -10.39 -5.09
CA VAL A 17 44.32 -11.72 -4.80
C VAL A 17 43.48 -11.69 -3.52
N VAL A 18 43.97 -11.05 -2.45
CA VAL A 18 43.21 -10.91 -1.19
C VAL A 18 41.93 -10.10 -1.40
N ALA A 19 41.99 -9.01 -2.17
CA ALA A 19 40.82 -8.18 -2.48
C ALA A 19 39.75 -8.98 -3.24
N LEU A 20 40.15 -9.80 -4.23
CA LEU A 20 39.23 -10.67 -4.97
C LEU A 20 38.57 -11.70 -4.04
N ILE A 21 39.34 -12.31 -3.13
CA ILE A 21 38.81 -13.25 -2.13
C ILE A 21 37.71 -12.60 -1.30
N TYR A 22 37.93 -11.38 -0.79
CA TYR A 22 36.94 -10.65 0.01
C TYR A 22 35.72 -10.17 -0.79
N LEU A 23 35.83 -10.01 -2.11
CA LEU A 23 34.72 -9.61 -2.99
C LEU A 23 33.78 -10.78 -3.31
N THR A 24 34.29 -12.03 -3.29
CA THR A 24 33.52 -13.23 -3.72
C THR A 24 32.18 -13.45 -2.99
N PRO A 25 32.02 -13.18 -1.67
CA PRO A 25 30.73 -13.32 -1.00
C PRO A 25 29.68 -12.32 -1.50
N SER A 26 30.13 -11.15 -1.97
CA SER A 26 29.24 -10.11 -2.51
C SER A 26 28.67 -10.47 -3.89
N LEU A 27 29.44 -11.21 -4.70
CA LEU A 27 29.05 -11.58 -6.07
C LEU A 27 28.29 -12.91 -6.14
N THR A 28 28.52 -13.84 -5.20
CA THR A 28 27.96 -15.19 -5.28
C THR A 28 27.32 -15.64 -3.96
N LYS A 29 26.14 -16.27 -4.04
CA LYS A 29 25.43 -16.81 -2.87
C LYS A 29 25.92 -18.22 -2.48
N LYS A 30 26.65 -18.91 -3.35
CA LYS A 30 27.10 -20.30 -3.18
C LYS A 30 28.60 -20.32 -2.85
N LEU A 31 28.92 -20.26 -1.57
CA LEU A 31 30.29 -20.40 -1.08
C LEU A 31 30.57 -21.87 -0.70
N PRO A 32 31.79 -22.39 -0.90
CA PRO A 32 32.16 -23.73 -0.47
C PRO A 32 32.01 -23.92 1.05
N PRO A 33 31.74 -25.15 1.55
CA PRO A 33 31.53 -25.41 2.98
C PRO A 33 32.73 -25.03 3.87
N TRP A 34 33.95 -25.08 3.33
CA TRP A 34 35.18 -24.74 4.06
C TRP A 34 35.42 -23.23 4.17
N TRP A 35 34.75 -22.41 3.35
CA TRP A 35 34.93 -20.96 3.30
C TRP A 35 34.52 -20.29 4.61
N SER A 36 33.46 -20.81 5.23
CA SER A 36 32.88 -20.30 6.48
C SER A 36 33.81 -20.29 7.67
N ASN A 37 34.77 -21.21 7.68
CA ASN A 37 35.61 -21.47 8.83
C ASN A 37 36.94 -20.69 8.75
N VAL A 38 37.25 -20.15 7.56
CA VAL A 38 38.55 -19.53 7.26
C VAL A 38 38.40 -18.06 6.85
N LEU A 39 37.28 -17.68 6.24
CA LEU A 39 37.08 -16.35 5.65
C LEU A 39 35.71 -15.73 6.02
N PRO A 40 35.62 -14.39 6.08
CA PRO A 40 34.36 -13.71 6.32
C PRO A 40 33.32 -14.04 5.25
N LYS A 41 32.09 -14.31 5.68
CA LYS A 41 30.92 -14.48 4.80
C LYS A 41 30.16 -13.18 4.56
N ASP A 42 30.51 -12.14 5.31
CA ASP A 42 29.72 -10.92 5.35
C ASP A 42 29.76 -10.28 3.97
N LYS A 43 28.56 -10.11 3.42
CA LYS A 43 28.39 -9.37 2.18
C LYS A 43 28.51 -7.89 2.48
N ILE A 44 28.80 -7.12 1.43
CA ILE A 44 28.68 -5.67 1.51
C ILE A 44 27.24 -5.36 1.92
N HIS A 45 27.07 -4.70 3.06
CA HIS A 45 25.78 -4.24 3.52
C HIS A 45 25.35 -3.13 2.58
N LEU A 46 24.35 -3.43 1.74
CA LEU A 46 23.76 -2.44 0.85
C LEU A 46 23.07 -1.38 1.71
N GLY A 47 23.40 -0.11 1.49
CA GLY A 47 22.68 1.00 2.12
C GLY A 47 21.21 1.05 1.66
N LEU A 48 20.38 1.77 2.41
CA LEU A 48 18.93 1.90 2.18
C LEU A 48 18.57 2.27 0.72
N ASP A 49 19.40 3.10 0.09
CA ASP A 49 19.25 3.53 -1.31
C ASP A 49 19.33 2.36 -2.31
N LEU A 50 20.18 1.37 -2.04
CA LEU A 50 20.36 0.16 -2.87
C LEU A 50 19.49 -1.03 -2.41
N GLN A 51 18.82 -0.90 -1.27
CA GLN A 51 17.88 -1.90 -0.75
C GLN A 51 16.42 -1.69 -1.22
N GLY A 52 16.14 -0.62 -1.97
CA GLY A 52 14.82 -0.40 -2.57
C GLY A 52 13.79 0.22 -1.60
N GLY A 53 14.19 1.19 -0.77
CA GLY A 53 13.33 1.85 0.23
C GLY A 53 12.20 2.76 -0.29
N ILE A 54 11.91 2.75 -1.59
CA ILE A 54 10.89 3.63 -2.23
C ILE A 54 9.46 3.05 -2.12
N HIS A 55 9.32 1.79 -1.71
CA HIS A 55 8.03 1.08 -1.69
C HIS A 55 7.12 1.40 -0.49
N LEU A 56 7.61 2.04 0.56
CA LEU A 56 6.83 2.31 1.78
C LEU A 56 6.00 3.59 1.72
N ASN A 57 6.42 4.61 0.96
CA ASN A 57 5.67 5.86 0.86
C ASN A 57 4.49 5.74 -0.13
N LEU A 58 4.68 5.02 -1.23
CA LEU A 58 3.65 4.86 -2.27
C LEU A 58 2.40 4.12 -1.76
N GLU A 59 2.56 3.10 -0.91
CA GLU A 59 1.43 2.36 -0.34
C GLU A 59 0.61 3.24 0.63
N VAL A 60 1.30 4.04 1.45
CA VAL A 60 0.66 5.00 2.38
C VAL A 60 -0.01 6.16 1.63
N GLU A 61 0.59 6.65 0.55
CA GLU A 61 0.01 7.69 -0.31
C GLU A 61 -1.23 7.17 -1.04
N ALA A 62 -1.23 5.91 -1.50
CA ALA A 62 -2.37 5.28 -2.13
C ALA A 62 -3.55 5.10 -1.16
N ASP A 63 -3.31 4.65 0.07
CA ASP A 63 -4.36 4.53 1.08
C ASP A 63 -4.95 5.89 1.47
N LYS A 64 -4.12 6.93 1.58
CA LYS A 64 -4.59 8.30 1.82
C LYS A 64 -5.43 8.84 0.66
N ALA A 65 -5.09 8.49 -0.58
CA ALA A 65 -5.87 8.89 -1.75
C ALA A 65 -7.28 8.25 -1.73
N VAL A 66 -7.37 6.96 -1.35
CA VAL A 66 -8.66 6.28 -1.17
C VAL A 66 -9.48 6.93 -0.06
N GLU A 67 -8.85 7.23 1.07
CA GLU A 67 -9.48 7.92 2.21
C GLU A 67 -10.05 9.29 1.81
N SER A 68 -9.24 10.12 1.14
CA SER A 68 -9.68 11.44 0.67
C SER A 68 -10.82 11.36 -0.33
N ASN A 69 -10.81 10.34 -1.21
CA ASN A 69 -11.90 10.11 -2.14
C ASN A 69 -13.19 9.72 -1.42
N LEU A 70 -13.12 8.86 -0.40
CA LEU A 70 -14.29 8.48 0.39
C LEU A 70 -14.88 9.68 1.14
N GLU A 71 -14.06 10.55 1.72
CA GLU A 71 -14.53 11.79 2.36
C GLU A 71 -15.25 12.72 1.37
N ARG A 72 -14.70 12.87 0.16
CA ARG A 72 -15.36 13.63 -0.90
C ARG A 72 -16.72 13.02 -1.25
N VAL A 73 -16.79 11.70 -1.40
CA VAL A 73 -18.04 11.00 -1.69
C VAL A 73 -19.04 11.17 -0.55
N VAL A 74 -18.60 11.11 0.71
CA VAL A 74 -19.45 11.38 1.88
C VAL A 74 -20.10 12.76 1.79
N GLU A 75 -19.33 13.80 1.46
CA GLU A 75 -19.88 15.16 1.35
C GLU A 75 -20.88 15.30 0.19
N VAL A 76 -20.60 14.69 -0.96
CA VAL A 76 -21.55 14.66 -2.08
C VAL A 76 -22.81 13.87 -1.70
N LEU A 77 -22.66 12.72 -1.04
CA LEU A 77 -23.78 11.91 -0.59
C LEU A 77 -24.66 12.66 0.42
N LYS A 78 -24.08 13.42 1.37
CA LYS A 78 -24.84 14.28 2.28
C LYS A 78 -25.70 15.30 1.51
N HIS A 79 -25.13 15.89 0.46
CA HIS A 79 -25.83 16.86 -0.37
C HIS A 79 -26.98 16.19 -1.16
N ASP A 80 -26.74 15.02 -1.74
CA ASP A 80 -27.74 14.28 -2.51
C ASP A 80 -28.88 13.77 -1.62
N LEU A 81 -28.59 13.28 -0.42
CA LEU A 81 -29.62 12.88 0.54
C LEU A 81 -30.53 14.06 0.92
N ARG A 82 -29.96 15.26 1.11
CA ARG A 82 -30.74 16.47 1.37
C ARG A 82 -31.60 16.86 0.17
N LYS A 83 -31.06 16.78 -1.05
CA LYS A 83 -31.78 17.09 -2.29
C LYS A 83 -32.94 16.13 -2.53
N SER A 84 -32.74 14.85 -2.23
CA SER A 84 -33.75 13.79 -2.32
C SER A 84 -34.71 13.75 -1.14
N LYS A 85 -34.59 14.68 -0.17
CA LYS A 85 -35.39 14.76 1.07
C LYS A 85 -35.33 13.50 1.95
N ILE A 86 -34.27 12.69 1.81
CA ILE A 86 -34.03 11.50 2.61
C ILE A 86 -33.44 11.91 3.96
N ARG A 87 -34.11 11.54 5.06
CA ARG A 87 -33.63 11.90 6.41
C ARG A 87 -32.73 10.81 6.96
N TYR A 88 -31.49 11.19 7.27
CA TYR A 88 -30.52 10.34 7.95
C TYR A 88 -30.23 10.83 9.37
N LEU A 89 -29.90 9.90 10.25
CA LEU A 89 -29.48 10.15 11.63
C LEU A 89 -27.97 10.26 11.75
N ASP A 90 -27.26 9.43 11.00
CA ASP A 90 -25.82 9.36 11.07
C ASP A 90 -25.26 8.96 9.71
N LEU A 91 -24.13 9.57 9.35
CA LEU A 91 -23.40 9.25 8.14
C LEU A 91 -21.92 9.26 8.48
N LYS A 92 -21.31 8.08 8.49
CA LYS A 92 -19.92 7.87 8.90
C LYS A 92 -19.18 7.03 7.88
N ARG A 93 -17.89 7.30 7.71
CA ARG A 93 -17.00 6.46 6.91
C ARG A 93 -16.58 5.23 7.73
N LEU A 94 -16.53 4.06 7.08
CA LEU A 94 -16.01 2.81 7.62
C LEU A 94 -14.56 2.61 7.13
N GLY A 95 -13.64 3.43 7.64
CA GLY A 95 -12.23 3.39 7.24
C GLY A 95 -12.04 3.54 5.72
N ASN A 96 -11.27 2.66 5.10
CA ASN A 96 -11.01 2.68 3.65
C ASN A 96 -11.94 1.74 2.86
N GLU A 97 -12.98 1.22 3.52
CA GLU A 97 -13.82 0.15 2.96
C GLU A 97 -15.19 0.63 2.48
N GLY A 98 -15.73 1.72 3.04
CA GLY A 98 -17.06 2.19 2.67
C GLY A 98 -17.64 3.27 3.56
N ILE A 99 -18.96 3.42 3.49
CA ILE A 99 -19.74 4.45 4.18
C ILE A 99 -20.94 3.78 4.87
N SER A 100 -21.13 4.07 6.16
CA SER A 100 -22.32 3.71 6.93
C SER A 100 -23.31 4.86 6.93
N VAL A 101 -24.56 4.56 6.54
CA VAL A 101 -25.68 5.50 6.53
C VAL A 101 -26.77 4.95 7.43
N LYS A 102 -27.07 5.63 8.53
CA LYS A 102 -28.19 5.31 9.42
C LYS A 102 -29.37 6.20 9.06
N LEU A 103 -30.46 5.61 8.59
CA LEU A 103 -31.65 6.35 8.19
C LEU A 103 -32.58 6.61 9.38
N MET A 104 -33.37 7.68 9.28
CA MET A 104 -34.35 8.03 10.32
C MET A 104 -35.66 7.22 10.21
N ARG A 105 -36.00 6.76 9.00
CA ARG A 105 -37.27 6.12 8.67
C ARG A 105 -37.04 4.93 7.72
N ASP A 106 -37.83 3.87 7.88
CA ASP A 106 -37.84 2.74 6.95
C ASP A 106 -38.38 3.08 5.56
N GLU A 107 -39.24 4.08 5.44
CA GLU A 107 -39.79 4.52 4.15
C GLU A 107 -38.70 5.03 3.18
N ASP A 108 -37.61 5.57 3.74
CA ASP A 108 -36.51 6.16 2.99
C ASP A 108 -35.51 5.09 2.45
N VAL A 109 -35.66 3.84 2.87
CA VAL A 109 -34.82 2.68 2.48
C VAL A 109 -34.80 2.51 0.96
N ASN A 110 -35.98 2.44 0.35
CA ASN A 110 -36.11 2.20 -1.09
C ASN A 110 -35.54 3.37 -1.91
N GLY A 111 -35.82 4.60 -1.48
CA GLY A 111 -35.31 5.81 -2.13
C GLY A 111 -33.78 5.91 -2.06
N LEU A 112 -33.18 5.55 -0.91
CA LEU A 112 -31.73 5.46 -0.77
C LEU A 112 -31.14 4.42 -1.74
N GLN A 113 -31.72 3.22 -1.78
CA GLN A 113 -31.20 2.13 -2.60
C GLN A 113 -31.25 2.45 -4.10
N GLU A 114 -32.33 3.07 -4.57
CA GLU A 114 -32.44 3.55 -5.96
C GLU A 114 -31.41 4.64 -6.27
N MET A 115 -31.27 5.62 -5.39
CA MET A 115 -30.30 6.71 -5.55
C MET A 115 -28.85 6.18 -5.59
N LEU A 116 -28.51 5.24 -4.70
CA LEU A 116 -27.18 4.62 -4.66
C LEU A 116 -26.89 3.85 -5.96
N ARG A 117 -27.86 3.07 -6.46
CA ARG A 117 -27.69 2.32 -7.71
C ARG A 117 -27.56 3.23 -8.93
N ALA A 118 -28.25 4.36 -8.94
CA ALA A 118 -28.22 5.30 -10.06
C ALA A 118 -26.94 6.16 -10.09
N ASN A 119 -26.53 6.69 -8.94
CA ASN A 119 -25.48 7.72 -8.86
C ASN A 119 -24.13 7.18 -8.38
N TYR A 120 -24.10 6.00 -7.74
CA TYR A 120 -22.90 5.45 -7.08
C TYR A 120 -22.63 4.00 -7.52
N PRO A 121 -22.38 3.73 -8.82
CA PRO A 121 -22.16 2.38 -9.34
C PRO A 121 -20.86 1.71 -8.85
N ASP A 122 -19.94 2.50 -8.29
CA ASP A 122 -18.70 2.02 -7.69
C ASP A 122 -18.89 1.46 -6.26
N PHE A 123 -20.11 1.53 -5.72
CA PHE A 123 -20.46 1.07 -4.40
C PHE A 123 -21.48 -0.06 -4.45
N ASP A 124 -21.32 -1.03 -3.56
CA ASP A 124 -22.33 -2.04 -3.28
C ASP A 124 -23.21 -1.52 -2.11
N PRO A 125 -24.51 -1.27 -2.34
CA PRO A 125 -25.41 -0.80 -1.28
C PRO A 125 -25.60 -1.82 -0.14
N GLY A 126 -25.16 -3.08 -0.33
CA GLY A 126 -25.25 -4.12 0.69
C GLY A 126 -26.70 -4.45 1.07
N THR A 127 -26.85 -5.27 2.12
CA THR A 127 -28.16 -5.51 2.74
C THR A 127 -28.37 -4.57 3.93
N PRO A 128 -29.58 -3.99 4.10
CA PRO A 128 -29.89 -3.21 5.28
C PRO A 128 -29.75 -4.08 6.54
N SER A 129 -28.97 -3.59 7.49
CA SER A 129 -28.93 -4.11 8.85
C SER A 129 -29.79 -3.24 9.75
N TYR A 130 -30.36 -3.81 10.80
CA TYR A 130 -31.16 -3.06 11.76
C TYR A 130 -30.38 -2.89 13.06
N GLU A 131 -30.09 -1.64 13.41
CA GLU A 131 -29.42 -1.31 14.66
C GLU A 131 -30.33 -0.38 15.45
N ASP A 132 -30.67 -0.76 16.69
CA ASP A 132 -31.56 0.01 17.57
C ASP A 132 -32.94 0.32 16.96
N GLY A 133 -33.50 -0.65 16.21
CA GLY A 133 -34.80 -0.51 15.54
C GLY A 133 -34.81 0.44 14.35
N LYS A 134 -33.64 0.85 13.84
CA LYS A 134 -33.51 1.74 12.68
C LYS A 134 -32.67 1.12 11.57
N PRO A 135 -33.02 1.35 10.29
CA PRO A 135 -32.28 0.79 9.17
C PRO A 135 -30.91 1.48 9.02
N VAL A 136 -29.87 0.64 8.98
CA VAL A 136 -28.47 1.01 8.74
C VAL A 136 -28.00 0.35 7.45
N PHE A 137 -27.51 1.16 6.53
CA PHE A 137 -26.90 0.71 5.28
C PHE A 137 -25.40 0.85 5.37
N GLN A 138 -24.70 -0.26 5.16
CA GLN A 138 -23.26 -0.25 4.95
C GLN A 138 -23.02 -0.31 3.45
N VAL A 139 -22.73 0.85 2.88
CA VAL A 139 -22.45 1.03 1.46
C VAL A 139 -20.96 0.79 1.27
N MET A 140 -20.61 -0.40 0.81
CA MET A 140 -19.22 -0.86 0.70
C MET A 140 -18.64 -0.49 -0.66
N PHE A 141 -17.37 -0.09 -0.70
CA PHE A 141 -16.67 0.19 -1.94
C PHE A 141 -16.45 -1.11 -2.71
N LEU A 142 -16.79 -1.14 -4.00
CA LEU A 142 -16.47 -2.30 -4.82
C LEU A 142 -14.94 -2.44 -4.91
N LYS A 143 -14.43 -3.66 -4.68
CA LYS A 143 -12.99 -3.96 -4.71
C LYS A 143 -12.31 -3.44 -5.99
N LYS A 144 -12.98 -3.59 -7.14
CA LYS A 144 -12.51 -3.09 -8.45
C LYS A 144 -12.34 -1.57 -8.51
N ALA A 145 -13.22 -0.82 -7.85
CA ALA A 145 -13.13 0.63 -7.82
C ALA A 145 -11.98 1.08 -6.89
N ARG A 146 -11.77 0.39 -5.76
CA ARG A 146 -10.66 0.69 -4.83
C ARG A 146 -9.32 0.51 -5.53
N ASP A 147 -9.13 -0.61 -6.19
CA ASP A 147 -7.90 -0.94 -6.93
C ASP A 147 -7.63 0.03 -8.09
N ARG A 148 -8.67 0.70 -8.61
CA ARG A 148 -8.54 1.73 -9.63
C ARG A 148 -8.00 3.03 -9.04
N ILE A 149 -8.51 3.45 -7.88
CA ILE A 149 -8.05 4.67 -7.19
C ILE A 149 -6.61 4.51 -6.70
N MET A 150 -6.28 3.34 -6.13
CA MET A 150 -4.91 3.06 -5.70
C MET A 150 -3.92 3.12 -6.86
N ARG A 151 -4.28 2.58 -8.04
CA ARG A 151 -3.42 2.66 -9.23
C ARG A 151 -3.21 4.10 -9.71
N MET A 152 -4.27 4.91 -9.75
CA MET A 152 -4.18 6.32 -10.15
C MET A 152 -3.37 7.20 -9.18
N ALA A 153 -3.16 6.75 -7.94
CA ALA A 153 -2.40 7.48 -6.94
C ALA A 153 -0.90 7.15 -6.94
N VAL A 154 -0.51 6.02 -7.56
CA VAL A 154 0.88 5.51 -7.58
C VAL A 154 1.57 5.82 -8.91
N ASP A 155 0.80 5.99 -10.00
CA ASP A 155 1.29 6.48 -11.30
C ASP A 155 1.54 8.01 -11.29
#